data_AF-A0A252F218-F1
#
_entry.id   AF-A0A252F218-F1
#
_cell.length_a   1.000
_cell.length_b   1.000
_cell.length_c   1.000
_cell.angle_alpha   90.00
_cell.angle_beta   90.00
_cell.angle_gamma   90.00
#
_symmetry.space_group_name_H-M   'P 1'
#
loop_
_entity.id
_entity.type
_entity.pdbx_description
1 polymer ?
#
loop_
_entity_poly.entity_id
_entity_poly.type
_entity_poly.pdbx_seq_one_letter_code
_entity_poly.pdbx_strand_id
1 'polypeptide(L)'
;MKKRIRSHLQYCSLRKKIGFVFGMTMMLVCLVNLVTYMNLNRLEKTVNSVYDNNRNLQQILTTMEEIQSNVYAYLNTRGTDDLEGYYRASADFREYMEAFNDQPTNDFIQLREKNIRSQGETWLGFTEQAINAKRGRDIAGYGRAYQQAEEVYQYLQIELESLSTELFSRRTEQYQMLSQSHQRILVLSICESLMVLLFNLLALLCCLDHFTQPLDALAGHAEQVGKGELDLPPLTVQSHDEVGIVSDAFNRMVQSLQKYIVLLRQQMEAESRLKEENLLMEVHLKDAQMGALQARINPHFLYNTMNAGAQLAMMEDADRTYAFLENVTDFFRYNTKNNGKETWLEEEITQAESYIYIMNTRYAGEIDYQSCYPERLPRVRIPGMVFAAADGECNRTWHTRAGRI
;
A
#
# COMPACT_ATOMS: atom_id res chain seq x y z
N MET A 1 -26.45 13.22 -10.26
CA MET A 1 -25.30 13.93 -9.64
C MET A 1 -24.14 12.98 -9.25
N LYS A 2 -24.40 11.86 -8.54
CA LYS A 2 -23.37 10.84 -8.16
C LYS A 2 -22.50 10.29 -9.31
N LYS A 3 -23.07 10.03 -10.50
CA LYS A 3 -22.31 9.51 -11.67
C LYS A 3 -21.30 10.53 -12.26
N ARG A 4 -21.63 11.82 -12.25
CA ARG A 4 -20.83 12.90 -12.87
C ARG A 4 -19.64 13.32 -12.00
N ILE A 5 -19.78 13.19 -10.68
CA ILE A 5 -18.68 13.41 -9.72
C ILE A 5 -17.71 12.22 -9.74
N ARG A 6 -18.22 10.98 -9.84
CA ARG A 6 -17.39 9.77 -9.99
C ARG A 6 -16.49 9.81 -11.22
N SER A 7 -16.99 10.30 -12.36
CA SER A 7 -16.19 10.37 -13.59
C SER A 7 -15.08 11.42 -13.53
N HIS A 8 -15.30 12.58 -12.88
CA HIS A 8 -14.24 13.58 -12.71
C HIS A 8 -13.18 13.15 -11.70
N LEU A 9 -13.57 12.42 -10.66
CA LEU A 9 -12.62 11.84 -9.70
C LEU A 9 -11.71 10.80 -10.38
N GLN A 10 -12.18 10.03 -11.36
CA GLN A 10 -11.35 8.99 -12.01
C GLN A 10 -10.07 9.52 -12.69
N TYR A 11 -10.07 10.78 -13.17
CA TYR A 11 -8.92 11.39 -13.87
C TYR A 11 -8.00 12.24 -12.97
N CYS A 12 -8.35 12.41 -11.69
CA CYS A 12 -7.52 13.15 -10.77
C CYS A 12 -6.43 12.26 -10.17
N SER A 13 -5.21 12.81 -10.15
CA SER A 13 -4.09 12.30 -9.36
C SER A 13 -4.53 11.90 -7.94
N LEU A 14 -4.06 10.75 -7.46
CA LEU A 14 -4.21 10.23 -6.11
C LEU A 14 -3.86 11.30 -5.07
N ARG A 15 -2.72 11.98 -5.29
CA ARG A 15 -2.27 13.08 -4.43
C ARG A 15 -3.28 14.22 -4.38
N LYS A 16 -3.90 14.58 -5.51
CA LYS A 16 -4.93 15.63 -5.56
C LYS A 16 -6.23 15.18 -4.88
N LYS A 17 -6.63 13.90 -5.02
CA LYS A 17 -7.81 13.34 -4.33
C LYS A 17 -7.64 13.39 -2.82
N ILE A 18 -6.53 12.87 -2.32
CA ILE A 18 -6.19 12.86 -0.89
C ILE A 18 -6.08 14.30 -0.39
N GLY A 19 -5.33 15.16 -1.09
CA GLY A 19 -5.19 16.58 -0.74
C GLY A 19 -6.52 17.33 -0.73
N PHE A 20 -7.47 17.00 -1.61
CA PHE A 20 -8.80 17.60 -1.62
C PHE A 20 -9.63 17.15 -0.42
N VAL A 21 -9.65 15.86 -0.09
CA VAL A 21 -10.37 15.33 1.09
C VAL A 21 -9.81 15.94 2.38
N PHE A 22 -8.49 15.92 2.55
CA PHE A 22 -7.83 16.54 3.72
C PHE A 22 -8.01 18.06 3.77
N GLY A 23 -7.99 18.74 2.62
CA GLY A 23 -8.25 20.18 2.55
C GLY A 23 -9.69 20.52 2.95
N MET A 24 -10.66 19.72 2.50
CA MET A 24 -12.07 19.92 2.84
C MET A 24 -12.33 19.67 4.33
N THR A 25 -11.75 18.62 4.91
CA THR A 25 -11.86 18.33 6.34
C THR A 25 -11.20 19.40 7.20
N MET A 26 -10.01 19.87 6.82
CA MET A 26 -9.30 20.95 7.50
C MET A 26 -10.09 22.26 7.47
N MET A 27 -10.68 22.59 6.31
CA MET A 27 -11.53 23.78 6.16
C MET A 27 -12.78 23.71 7.03
N LEU A 28 -13.42 22.53 7.11
CA LEU A 28 -14.57 22.29 7.98
C LEU A 28 -14.21 22.52 9.46
N VAL A 29 -13.09 21.96 9.92
CA VAL A 29 -12.58 22.14 11.30
C VAL A 29 -12.32 23.62 11.59
N CYS A 30 -11.70 24.35 10.66
CA CYS A 30 -11.39 25.76 10.84
C CYS A 30 -12.67 26.60 10.95
N LEU A 31 -13.66 26.32 10.11
CA LEU A 31 -14.95 27.02 10.10
C LEU A 31 -15.72 26.81 11.41
N VAL A 32 -15.82 25.57 11.87
CA VAL A 32 -16.47 25.20 13.14
C VAL A 32 -15.79 25.88 14.34
N ASN A 33 -14.46 25.84 14.39
CA ASN A 33 -13.69 26.50 15.44
C ASN A 33 -13.88 28.02 15.41
N LEU A 34 -13.92 28.63 14.23
CA LEU A 34 -14.16 30.07 14.08
C LEU A 34 -15.55 30.46 14.59
N VAL A 35 -16.59 29.71 14.22
CA VAL A 35 -17.96 29.92 14.70
C VAL A 35 -18.02 29.79 16.22
N THR A 36 -17.37 28.75 16.78
CA THR A 36 -17.31 28.52 18.22
C THR A 36 -16.62 29.68 18.95
N TYR A 37 -15.49 30.15 18.43
CA TYR A 37 -14.77 31.30 18.97
C TYR A 37 -15.60 32.59 18.91
N MET A 38 -16.29 32.85 17.79
CA MET A 38 -17.18 34.01 17.67
C MET A 38 -18.34 33.96 18.66
N ASN A 39 -18.92 32.78 18.88
CA ASN A 39 -19.97 32.57 19.87
C ASN A 39 -19.48 32.83 21.30
N LEU A 40 -18.29 32.31 21.65
CA LEU A 40 -17.65 32.56 22.96
C LEU A 40 -17.36 34.05 23.21
N ASN A 41 -16.82 34.76 22.21
CA ASN A 41 -16.48 36.18 22.35
C ASN A 41 -17.74 37.08 22.43
N ARG A 42 -18.80 36.75 21.68
CA ARG A 42 -20.11 37.44 21.83
C ARG A 42 -20.69 37.26 23.23
N LEU A 43 -20.53 36.06 23.77
CA LEU A 43 -21.00 35.69 25.10
C LEU A 43 -20.26 36.47 26.19
N GLU A 44 -18.94 36.55 26.11
CA GLU A 44 -18.09 37.32 27.04
C GLU A 44 -18.48 38.81 27.08
N LYS A 45 -18.69 39.44 25.92
CA LYS A 45 -19.09 40.85 25.84
C LYS A 45 -20.46 41.11 26.47
N THR A 46 -21.39 40.18 26.30
CA THR A 46 -22.74 40.29 26.88
C THR A 46 -22.67 40.22 28.41
N VAL A 47 -21.87 39.31 28.97
CA VAL A 47 -21.67 39.19 30.42
C VAL A 47 -21.05 40.45 31.02
N ASN A 48 -19.97 40.97 30.44
CA ASN A 48 -19.25 42.12 30.99
C ASN A 48 -20.09 43.41 30.98
N SER A 49 -20.90 43.63 29.94
CA SER A 49 -21.75 44.83 29.83
C SER A 49 -22.82 44.97 30.93
N VAL A 50 -23.20 43.87 31.58
CA VAL A 50 -24.20 43.87 32.66
C VAL A 50 -23.53 44.16 34.02
N TYR A 51 -22.23 43.86 34.18
CA TYR A 51 -21.45 44.17 35.38
C TYR A 51 -21.15 45.67 35.53
N ASP A 52 -20.78 46.33 34.43
CA ASP A 52 -20.36 47.75 34.47
C ASP A 52 -21.51 48.70 34.86
N ASN A 53 -22.75 48.38 34.48
CA ASN A 53 -23.92 49.23 34.72
C ASN A 53 -24.46 49.20 36.17
N ASN A 54 -24.17 48.16 36.95
CA ASN A 54 -24.63 48.06 38.35
C ASN A 54 -23.77 48.89 39.32
N ARG A 55 -22.57 49.28 38.90
CA ARG A 55 -21.62 50.04 39.74
C ARG A 55 -22.09 51.46 40.04
N ASN A 56 -22.77 52.11 39.09
CA ASN A 56 -23.19 53.52 39.20
C ASN A 56 -24.22 53.76 40.32
N LEU A 57 -25.19 52.86 40.51
CA LEU A 57 -26.22 53.01 41.55
C LEU A 57 -25.63 52.94 42.98
N GLN A 58 -24.64 52.07 43.17
CA GLN A 58 -23.94 51.97 44.46
C GLN A 58 -23.11 53.22 44.74
N GLN A 59 -22.47 53.79 43.73
CA GLN A 59 -21.74 55.07 43.87
C GLN A 59 -22.67 56.21 44.25
N ILE A 60 -23.87 56.28 43.67
CA ILE A 60 -24.89 57.29 44.04
C ILE A 60 -25.26 57.16 45.53
N LEU A 61 -25.59 55.95 46.00
CA LEU A 61 -25.94 55.71 47.41
C LEU A 61 -24.82 56.14 48.37
N THR A 62 -23.56 55.78 48.07
CA THR A 62 -22.41 56.20 48.88
C THR A 62 -22.23 57.71 48.89
N THR A 63 -22.32 58.38 47.74
CA THR A 63 -22.23 59.86 47.70
C THR A 63 -23.37 60.53 48.46
N MET A 64 -24.57 59.94 48.49
CA MET A 64 -25.67 60.47 49.28
C MET A 64 -25.40 60.45 50.78
N GLU A 65 -24.86 59.33 51.29
CA GLU A 65 -24.45 59.19 52.69
C GLU A 65 -23.34 60.19 53.04
N GLU A 66 -22.37 60.39 52.14
CA GLU A 66 -21.29 61.36 52.32
C GLU A 66 -21.81 62.80 52.41
N ILE A 67 -22.74 63.19 51.52
CA ILE A 67 -23.39 64.51 51.56
C ILE A 67 -24.16 64.68 52.87
N GLN A 68 -24.97 63.70 53.26
CA GLN A 68 -25.78 63.78 54.48
C GLN A 68 -24.89 63.91 55.74
N SER A 69 -23.82 63.13 55.80
CA SER A 69 -22.81 63.18 56.86
C SER A 69 -22.12 64.55 56.93
N ASN A 70 -21.65 65.07 55.79
CA ASN A 70 -20.98 66.37 55.70
C ASN A 70 -21.91 67.54 56.05
N VAL A 71 -23.18 67.52 55.62
CA VAL A 71 -24.18 68.52 55.99
C VAL A 71 -24.41 68.48 57.51
N TYR A 72 -24.65 67.30 58.08
CA TYR A 72 -24.87 67.15 59.51
C TYR A 72 -23.66 67.62 60.33
N ALA A 73 -22.45 67.23 59.94
CA ALA A 73 -21.21 67.66 60.57
C ALA A 73 -21.07 69.18 60.52
N TYR A 74 -21.21 69.78 59.32
CA TYR A 74 -21.11 71.23 59.13
C TYR A 74 -22.13 72.02 59.96
N LEU A 75 -23.38 71.56 60.04
CA LEU A 75 -24.42 72.20 60.84
C LEU A 75 -24.11 72.16 62.34
N ASN A 76 -23.27 71.23 62.82
CA ASN A 76 -22.88 71.11 64.21
C ASN A 76 -21.54 71.81 64.54
N THR A 77 -20.52 71.62 63.70
CA THR A 77 -19.14 72.05 63.96
C THR A 77 -18.75 73.34 63.24
N ARG A 78 -19.43 73.69 62.13
CA ARG A 78 -19.00 74.70 61.15
C ARG A 78 -17.58 74.46 60.60
N GLY A 79 -17.13 73.21 60.54
CA GLY A 79 -15.83 72.85 59.98
C GLY A 79 -15.70 73.22 58.51
N THR A 80 -14.54 73.75 58.12
CA THR A 80 -14.27 74.06 56.70
C THR A 80 -14.13 72.79 55.86
N ASP A 81 -13.59 71.73 56.45
CA ASP A 81 -13.39 70.43 55.80
C ASP A 81 -14.73 69.76 55.47
N ASP A 82 -15.71 69.86 56.36
CA ASP A 82 -17.08 69.34 56.16
C ASP A 82 -17.78 70.07 54.99
N LEU A 83 -17.55 71.38 54.86
CA LEU A 83 -18.11 72.18 53.78
C LEU A 83 -17.46 71.84 52.43
N GLU A 84 -16.14 71.63 52.41
CA GLU A 84 -15.43 71.20 51.20
C GLU A 84 -15.86 69.79 50.78
N GLY A 85 -15.97 68.87 51.73
CA GLY A 85 -16.48 67.52 51.52
C GLY A 85 -17.89 67.52 50.92
N TYR A 86 -18.79 68.36 51.45
CA TYR A 86 -20.13 68.55 50.89
C TYR A 86 -20.10 68.98 49.41
N TYR A 87 -19.32 70.00 49.05
CA TYR A 87 -19.30 70.48 47.66
C TYR A 87 -18.71 69.47 46.68
N ARG A 88 -17.68 68.72 47.10
CA ARG A 88 -17.10 67.64 46.29
C ARG A 88 -18.12 66.52 46.08
N ALA A 89 -18.69 65.98 47.15
CA ALA A 89 -19.66 64.90 47.05
C ALA A 89 -20.94 65.34 46.30
N SER A 90 -21.36 66.60 46.44
CA SER A 90 -22.49 67.16 45.68
C SER A 90 -22.20 67.28 44.18
N ALA A 91 -20.96 67.60 43.79
CA ALA A 91 -20.54 67.63 42.39
C ALA A 91 -20.54 66.21 41.79
N ASP A 92 -19.95 65.24 42.50
CA ASP A 92 -19.91 63.85 42.08
C ASP A 92 -21.34 63.27 41.98
N PHE A 93 -22.22 63.58 42.94
CA PHE A 93 -23.62 63.16 42.90
C PHE A 93 -24.36 63.72 41.68
N ARG A 94 -24.14 65.00 41.32
CA ARG A 94 -24.71 65.57 40.09
C ARG A 94 -24.20 64.87 38.85
N GLU A 95 -22.89 64.59 38.76
CA GLU A 95 -22.29 63.86 37.64
C GLU A 95 -22.90 62.45 37.50
N TYR A 96 -23.06 61.71 38.61
CA TYR A 96 -23.70 60.40 38.57
C TYR A 96 -25.19 60.48 38.19
N MET A 97 -25.89 61.54 38.59
CA MET A 97 -27.31 61.77 38.23
C MET A 97 -27.51 62.15 36.75
N GLU A 98 -26.49 62.64 36.04
CA GLU A 98 -26.57 62.86 34.59
C GLU A 98 -26.76 61.56 33.80
N ALA A 99 -26.35 60.42 34.36
CA ALA A 99 -26.58 59.12 33.75
C ALA A 99 -28.06 58.68 33.76
N PHE A 100 -28.92 59.33 34.57
CA PHE A 100 -30.34 59.02 34.64
C PHE A 100 -31.16 59.78 33.60
N ASN A 101 -32.16 59.10 33.06
CA ASN A 101 -33.05 59.64 32.03
C ASN A 101 -33.75 60.95 32.46
N ASP A 102 -33.65 61.98 31.63
CA ASP A 102 -34.42 63.24 31.77
C ASP A 102 -35.62 63.34 30.81
N GLN A 103 -35.70 62.45 29.81
CA GLN A 103 -36.70 62.54 28.75
C GLN A 103 -38.06 61.97 29.20
N PRO A 104 -39.18 62.51 28.68
CA PRO A 104 -40.49 61.90 28.82
C PRO A 104 -40.48 60.49 28.20
N THR A 105 -40.86 59.49 28.97
CA THR A 105 -40.83 58.08 28.55
C THR A 105 -42.01 57.33 29.15
N ASN A 106 -42.40 56.23 28.49
CA ASN A 106 -43.42 55.31 28.98
C ASN A 106 -42.81 54.06 29.64
N ASP A 107 -41.49 53.94 29.67
CA ASP A 107 -40.80 52.84 30.35
C ASP A 107 -40.80 53.08 31.87
N PHE A 108 -41.28 52.08 32.62
CA PHE A 108 -41.42 52.16 34.07
C PHE A 108 -40.11 52.44 34.81
N ILE A 109 -38.99 51.85 34.36
CA ILE A 109 -37.67 52.05 34.98
C ILE A 109 -37.17 53.45 34.69
N GLN A 110 -37.27 53.90 33.44
CA GLN A 110 -36.82 55.23 33.04
C GLN A 110 -37.67 56.37 33.66
N LEU A 111 -38.94 56.09 33.99
CA LEU A 111 -39.79 57.00 34.78
C LEU A 111 -39.30 57.10 36.23
N ARG A 112 -38.89 55.98 36.85
CA ARG A 112 -38.29 55.98 38.19
C ARG A 112 -36.95 56.72 38.20
N GLU A 113 -36.07 56.49 37.22
CA GLU A 113 -34.80 57.22 37.06
C GLU A 113 -35.03 58.74 36.97
N LYS A 114 -36.00 59.18 36.17
CA LYS A 114 -36.38 60.59 36.05
C LYS A 114 -36.89 61.17 37.38
N ASN A 115 -37.74 60.42 38.08
CA ASN A 115 -38.26 60.85 39.38
C ASN A 115 -37.14 60.96 40.42
N ILE A 116 -36.23 59.98 40.46
CA ILE A 116 -35.06 59.97 41.34
C ILE A 116 -34.15 61.16 41.03
N ARG A 117 -33.86 61.45 39.76
CA ARG A 117 -33.08 62.63 39.37
C ARG A 117 -33.73 63.94 39.83
N SER A 118 -35.05 64.09 39.63
CA SER A 118 -35.78 65.28 40.09
C SER A 118 -35.81 65.42 41.61
N GLN A 119 -35.95 64.31 42.34
CA GLN A 119 -35.91 64.30 43.80
C GLN A 119 -34.49 64.56 44.33
N GLY A 120 -33.47 64.04 43.67
CA GLY A 120 -32.06 64.30 43.97
C GLY A 120 -31.70 65.79 43.89
N GLU A 121 -32.13 66.47 42.83
CA GLU A 121 -31.95 67.94 42.71
C GLU A 121 -32.72 68.71 43.80
N THR A 122 -33.92 68.26 44.13
CA THR A 122 -34.74 68.87 45.20
C THR A 122 -34.06 68.72 46.57
N TRP A 123 -33.54 67.52 46.86
CA TRP A 123 -32.78 67.23 48.06
C TRP A 123 -31.49 68.06 48.14
N LEU A 124 -30.71 68.13 47.06
CA LEU A 124 -29.53 69.00 46.98
C LEU A 124 -29.91 70.46 47.27
N GLY A 125 -31.02 70.94 46.71
CA GLY A 125 -31.52 72.29 46.98
C GLY A 125 -31.80 72.55 48.47
N PHE A 126 -32.40 71.60 49.18
CA PHE A 126 -32.64 71.72 50.62
C PHE A 126 -31.35 71.64 51.45
N THR A 127 -30.39 70.78 51.09
CA THR A 127 -29.09 70.71 51.76
C THR A 127 -28.30 72.02 51.58
N GLU A 128 -28.32 72.60 50.38
CA GLU A 128 -27.71 73.89 50.08
C GLU A 128 -28.37 75.02 50.87
N GLN A 129 -29.72 75.01 50.94
CA GLN A 129 -30.48 75.97 51.76
C GLN A 129 -30.13 75.86 53.24
N ALA A 130 -29.95 74.64 53.78
CA ALA A 130 -29.56 74.42 55.16
C ALA A 130 -28.15 74.98 55.45
N ILE A 131 -27.18 74.71 54.57
CA ILE A 131 -25.82 75.25 54.67
C ILE A 131 -25.83 76.78 54.60
N ASN A 132 -26.52 77.35 53.62
CA ASN A 132 -26.60 78.80 53.42
C ASN A 132 -27.31 79.51 54.58
N ALA A 133 -28.38 78.93 55.13
CA ALA A 133 -29.04 79.45 56.33
C ALA A 133 -28.12 79.39 57.56
N LYS A 134 -27.34 78.31 57.73
CA LYS A 134 -26.35 78.19 58.82
C LYS A 134 -25.23 79.23 58.71
N ARG A 135 -24.77 79.52 57.47
CA ARG A 135 -23.79 80.58 57.15
C ARG A 135 -24.36 81.98 57.41
N GLY A 136 -25.62 82.21 56.99
CA GLY A 136 -26.38 83.44 57.21
C GLY A 136 -26.83 83.67 58.66
N ARG A 137 -26.53 82.72 59.57
CA ARG A 137 -26.92 82.73 60.99
C ARG A 137 -28.44 82.70 61.23
N ASP A 138 -29.21 82.19 60.28
CA ASP A 138 -30.65 81.93 60.44
C ASP A 138 -30.88 80.60 61.15
N ILE A 139 -31.08 80.67 62.47
CA ILE A 139 -31.21 79.50 63.35
C ILE A 139 -32.48 78.69 63.04
N ALA A 140 -33.58 79.36 62.72
CA ALA A 140 -34.86 78.70 62.43
C ALA A 140 -34.94 78.21 60.97
N GLY A 141 -34.22 78.86 60.06
CA GLY A 141 -34.15 78.46 58.65
C GLY A 141 -33.36 77.19 58.42
N TYR A 142 -32.18 77.04 59.01
CA TYR A 142 -31.34 75.86 58.73
C TYR A 142 -31.96 74.57 59.26
N GLY A 143 -32.61 74.61 60.43
CA GLY A 143 -33.25 73.42 61.01
C GLY A 143 -34.44 72.93 60.16
N ARG A 144 -35.25 73.85 59.64
CA ARG A 144 -36.35 73.51 58.73
C ARG A 144 -35.86 72.96 57.41
N ALA A 145 -34.87 73.62 56.79
CA ALA A 145 -34.29 73.15 55.53
C ALA A 145 -33.60 71.78 55.69
N TYR A 146 -32.91 71.55 56.82
CA TYR A 146 -32.32 70.24 57.12
C TYR A 146 -33.39 69.17 57.33
N GLN A 147 -34.48 69.46 58.05
CA GLN A 147 -35.57 68.51 58.22
C GLN A 147 -36.22 68.15 56.87
N GLN A 148 -36.45 69.14 56.00
CA GLN A 148 -36.94 68.91 54.65
C GLN A 148 -35.96 68.08 53.80
N ALA A 149 -34.66 68.34 53.94
CA ALA A 149 -33.63 67.53 53.28
C ALA A 149 -33.63 66.08 53.79
N GLU A 150 -33.73 65.87 55.10
CA GLU A 150 -33.78 64.53 55.72
C GLU A 150 -35.02 63.73 55.25
N GLU A 151 -36.19 64.37 55.17
CA GLU A 151 -37.40 63.73 54.65
C GLU A 151 -37.18 63.27 53.20
N VAL A 152 -36.70 64.15 52.30
CA VAL A 152 -36.44 63.79 50.90
C VAL A 152 -35.33 62.75 50.78
N TYR A 153 -34.28 62.82 51.59
CA TYR A 153 -33.19 61.85 51.64
C TYR A 153 -33.70 60.43 51.91
N GLN A 154 -34.56 60.25 52.92
CA GLN A 154 -35.10 58.94 53.28
C GLN A 154 -35.95 58.35 52.14
N TYR A 155 -36.80 59.17 51.50
CA TYR A 155 -37.57 58.73 50.34
C TYR A 155 -36.67 58.34 49.17
N LEU A 156 -35.67 59.18 48.87
CA LEU A 156 -34.75 58.97 47.77
C LEU A 156 -33.89 57.71 47.97
N GLN A 157 -33.43 57.47 49.19
CA GLN A 157 -32.69 56.27 49.58
C GLN A 157 -33.53 55.01 49.37
N ILE A 158 -34.77 54.98 49.86
CA ILE A 158 -35.69 53.84 49.69
C ILE A 158 -35.96 53.59 48.20
N GLU A 159 -36.18 54.64 47.41
CA GLU A 159 -36.44 54.52 45.97
C GLU A 159 -35.21 53.99 45.21
N LEU A 160 -34.00 54.48 45.52
CA LEU A 160 -32.76 54.00 44.92
C LEU A 160 -32.43 52.56 45.32
N GLU A 161 -32.62 52.18 46.59
CA GLU A 161 -32.42 50.81 47.07
C GLU A 161 -33.44 49.85 46.45
N SER A 162 -34.71 50.27 46.35
CA SER A 162 -35.77 49.52 45.67
C SER A 162 -35.47 49.33 44.18
N LEU A 163 -35.06 50.41 43.48
CA LEU A 163 -34.69 50.35 42.07
C LEU A 163 -33.46 49.46 41.86
N SER A 164 -32.44 49.59 42.71
CA SER A 164 -31.25 48.73 42.71
C SER A 164 -31.63 47.26 42.90
N THR A 165 -32.52 46.96 43.84
CA THR A 165 -33.00 45.59 44.11
C THR A 165 -33.83 45.04 42.95
N GLU A 166 -34.69 45.85 42.34
CA GLU A 166 -35.52 45.45 41.18
C GLU A 166 -34.64 45.20 39.95
N LEU A 167 -33.71 46.10 39.66
CA LEU A 167 -32.73 45.93 38.58
C LEU A 167 -31.83 44.72 38.83
N PHE A 168 -31.39 44.51 40.06
CA PHE A 168 -30.63 43.33 40.45
C PHE A 168 -31.46 42.06 40.27
N SER A 169 -32.69 41.99 40.78
CA SER A 169 -33.57 40.81 40.69
C SER A 169 -33.93 40.47 39.24
N ARG A 170 -34.36 41.46 38.45
CA ARG A 170 -34.67 41.31 37.01
C ARG A 170 -33.44 40.84 36.23
N ARG A 171 -32.25 41.35 36.58
CA ARG A 171 -30.99 40.92 35.97
C ARG A 171 -30.53 39.57 36.50
N THR A 172 -30.71 39.22 37.76
CA THR A 172 -30.33 37.92 38.35
C THR A 172 -31.14 36.79 37.74
N GLU A 173 -32.43 37.01 37.50
CA GLU A 173 -33.26 36.06 36.75
C GLU A 173 -32.75 35.90 35.32
N GLN A 174 -32.44 37.02 34.65
CA GLN A 174 -31.80 37.00 33.32
C GLN A 174 -30.41 36.35 33.34
N TYR A 175 -29.61 36.51 34.41
CA TYR A 175 -28.29 35.90 34.58
C TYR A 175 -28.40 34.41 34.83
N GLN A 176 -29.40 33.94 35.58
CA GLN A 176 -29.65 32.51 35.77
C GLN A 176 -30.10 31.86 34.45
N MET A 177 -31.00 32.52 33.71
CA MET A 177 -31.40 32.07 32.38
C MET A 177 -30.23 32.12 31.38
N LEU A 178 -29.40 33.16 31.44
CA LEU A 178 -28.20 33.31 30.62
C LEU A 178 -27.16 32.23 31.01
N SER A 179 -26.93 31.96 32.30
CA SER A 179 -26.02 30.93 32.84
C SER A 179 -26.44 29.51 32.46
N GLN A 180 -27.73 29.21 32.49
CA GLN A 180 -28.23 27.96 31.94
C GLN A 180 -28.07 27.90 30.41
N SER A 181 -28.26 29.03 29.72
CA SER A 181 -27.92 29.15 28.30
C SER A 181 -26.40 29.00 28.05
N HIS A 182 -25.53 29.44 28.96
CA HIS A 182 -24.08 29.31 28.88
C HIS A 182 -23.66 27.83 28.86
N GLN A 183 -24.19 27.02 29.78
CA GLN A 183 -23.90 25.59 29.79
C GLN A 183 -24.41 24.89 28.53
N ARG A 184 -25.59 25.28 28.02
CA ARG A 184 -26.13 24.73 26.77
C ARG A 184 -25.27 25.07 25.56
N ILE A 185 -24.83 26.32 25.40
CA ILE A 185 -23.97 26.75 24.29
C ILE A 185 -22.62 26.03 24.32
N LEU A 186 -22.02 25.85 25.51
CA LEU A 186 -20.77 25.11 25.66
C LEU A 186 -20.93 23.63 25.32
N VAL A 187 -21.98 22.98 25.82
CA VAL A 187 -22.27 21.57 25.49
C VAL A 187 -22.49 21.39 23.99
N LEU A 188 -23.25 22.27 23.34
CA LEU A 188 -23.46 22.23 21.90
C LEU A 188 -22.16 22.40 21.11
N SER A 189 -21.28 23.30 21.54
CA SER A 189 -19.96 23.54 20.89
C SER A 189 -19.03 22.32 21.02
N ILE A 190 -19.06 21.64 22.18
CA ILE A 190 -18.33 20.40 22.40
C ILE A 190 -18.89 19.28 21.51
N CYS A 191 -20.22 19.13 21.44
CA CYS A 191 -20.87 18.15 20.57
C CYS A 191 -20.55 18.37 19.09
N GLU A 192 -20.53 19.62 18.62
CA GLU A 192 -20.13 19.98 17.26
C GLU A 192 -18.67 19.58 16.98
N SER A 193 -17.76 19.90 17.90
CA SER A 193 -16.34 19.54 17.80
C SER A 193 -16.15 18.02 17.75
N LEU A 194 -16.89 17.26 18.57
CA LEU A 194 -16.86 15.80 18.57
C LEU A 194 -17.44 15.20 17.28
N MET A 195 -18.53 15.76 16.74
CA MET A 195 -19.10 15.32 15.47
C MET A 195 -18.13 15.53 14.30
N VAL A 196 -17.45 16.68 14.27
CA VAL A 196 -16.42 16.97 13.26
C VAL A 196 -15.24 16.01 13.40
N LEU A 197 -14.79 15.73 14.62
CA LEU A 197 -13.72 14.75 14.86
C LEU A 197 -14.11 13.35 14.36
N LEU A 198 -15.32 12.89 14.68
CA LEU A 198 -15.84 11.60 14.23
C LEU A 198 -15.94 11.54 12.70
N PHE A 199 -16.46 12.59 12.07
CA PHE A 199 -16.54 12.69 10.62
C PHE A 199 -15.15 12.61 9.97
N ASN A 200 -14.16 13.30 10.51
CA ASN A 200 -12.78 13.25 10.02
C ASN A 200 -12.16 11.87 10.17
N LEU A 201 -12.40 11.19 11.29
CA LEU A 201 -11.95 9.81 11.51
C LEU A 201 -12.57 8.86 10.48
N LEU A 202 -13.88 8.94 10.26
CA LEU A 202 -14.58 8.13 9.26
C LEU A 202 -14.10 8.41 7.84
N ALA A 203 -13.91 9.69 7.48
CA ALA A 203 -13.36 10.08 6.19
C ALA A 203 -11.95 9.52 5.97
N LEU A 204 -11.11 9.50 7.01
CA LEU A 204 -9.77 8.92 6.97
C LEU A 204 -9.81 7.40 6.76
N LEU A 205 -10.66 6.68 7.49
CA LEU A 205 -10.83 5.23 7.33
C LEU A 205 -11.34 4.86 5.94
N CYS A 206 -12.37 5.56 5.44
CA CYS A 206 -12.85 5.34 4.07
C CYS A 206 -11.80 5.66 3.00
N CYS A 207 -10.97 6.67 3.24
CA CYS A 207 -9.86 7.03 2.36
C CYS A 207 -8.80 5.92 2.34
N LEU A 208 -8.43 5.39 3.51
CA LEU A 208 -7.52 4.24 3.64
C LEU A 208 -8.04 3.04 2.86
N ASP A 209 -9.28 2.62 3.07
CA ASP A 209 -9.83 1.44 2.37
C ASP A 209 -9.89 1.65 0.86
N HIS A 210 -10.32 2.83 0.40
CA HIS A 210 -10.48 3.11 -1.03
C HIS A 210 -9.14 3.12 -1.78
N PHE A 211 -8.06 3.58 -1.15
CA PHE A 211 -6.76 3.73 -1.80
C PHE A 211 -5.80 2.55 -1.56
N THR A 212 -5.90 1.87 -0.42
CA THR A 212 -4.97 0.78 -0.06
C THR A 212 -5.38 -0.56 -0.66
N GLN A 213 -6.69 -0.82 -0.77
CA GLN A 213 -7.22 -2.07 -1.36
C GLN A 213 -6.66 -2.41 -2.77
N PRO A 214 -6.58 -1.47 -3.74
CA PRO A 214 -6.00 -1.79 -5.05
C PRO A 214 -4.49 -2.05 -4.99
N LEU A 215 -3.77 -1.48 -4.02
CA LEU A 215 -2.34 -1.74 -3.82
C LEU A 215 -2.12 -3.13 -3.22
N ASP A 216 -2.93 -3.54 -2.25
CA ASP A 216 -2.88 -4.90 -1.70
C ASP A 216 -3.20 -5.96 -2.76
N ALA A 217 -4.20 -5.70 -3.61
CA ALA A 217 -4.52 -6.58 -4.73
C ALA A 217 -3.34 -6.72 -5.72
N LEU A 218 -2.67 -5.61 -6.02
CA LEU A 218 -1.48 -5.60 -6.88
C LEU A 218 -0.30 -6.34 -6.24
N ALA A 219 -0.06 -6.14 -4.94
CA ALA A 219 0.98 -6.84 -4.19
C ALA A 219 0.75 -8.36 -4.18
N GLY A 220 -0.50 -8.79 -3.95
CA GLY A 220 -0.87 -10.21 -4.00
C GLY A 220 -0.66 -10.84 -5.38
N HIS A 221 -1.05 -10.14 -6.47
CA HIS A 221 -0.81 -10.63 -7.83
C HIS A 221 0.69 -10.68 -8.17
N ALA A 222 1.47 -9.69 -7.72
CA ALA A 222 2.91 -9.69 -7.89
C ALA A 222 3.59 -10.88 -7.17
N GLU A 223 3.12 -11.24 -5.98
CA GLU A 223 3.60 -12.41 -5.25
C GLU A 223 3.28 -13.71 -6.01
N GLN A 224 2.07 -13.86 -6.55
CA GLN A 224 1.66 -15.05 -7.33
C GLN A 224 2.47 -15.19 -8.63
N VAL A 225 2.65 -14.08 -9.37
CA VAL A 225 3.51 -14.04 -10.55
C VAL A 225 4.96 -14.41 -10.19
N GLY A 226 5.44 -13.93 -9.04
CA GLY A 226 6.76 -14.29 -8.50
C GLY A 226 6.91 -15.78 -8.16
N LYS A 227 5.82 -16.47 -7.82
CA LYS A 227 5.78 -17.93 -7.60
C LYS A 227 5.68 -18.75 -8.90
N GLY A 228 5.55 -18.09 -10.06
CA GLY A 228 5.47 -18.74 -11.37
C GLY A 228 4.04 -19.01 -11.86
N GLU A 229 3.01 -18.61 -11.10
CA GLU A 229 1.61 -18.64 -11.55
C GLU A 229 1.34 -17.45 -12.44
N LEU A 230 1.40 -17.68 -13.76
CA LEU A 230 1.23 -16.62 -14.75
C LEU A 230 -0.17 -16.56 -15.35
N ASP A 231 -0.99 -17.59 -15.20
CA ASP A 231 -2.33 -17.67 -15.80
C ASP A 231 -3.39 -17.00 -14.90
N LEU A 232 -3.12 -15.75 -14.52
CA LEU A 232 -4.00 -14.96 -13.67
C LEU A 232 -4.86 -14.03 -14.53
N PRO A 233 -6.15 -13.84 -14.18
CA PRO A 233 -6.96 -12.82 -14.83
C PRO A 233 -6.31 -11.44 -14.62
N PRO A 234 -6.32 -10.57 -15.65
CA PRO A 234 -5.72 -9.25 -15.53
C PRO A 234 -6.39 -8.44 -14.42
N LEU A 235 -5.60 -7.68 -13.66
CA LEU A 235 -6.13 -6.79 -12.63
C LEU A 235 -7.10 -5.80 -13.26
N THR A 236 -8.30 -5.69 -12.69
CA THR A 236 -9.31 -4.74 -13.19
C THR A 236 -8.89 -3.31 -12.88
N VAL A 237 -8.47 -2.56 -13.89
CA VAL A 237 -8.06 -1.16 -13.74
C VAL A 237 -9.31 -0.27 -13.76
N GLN A 238 -9.81 0.08 -12.57
CA GLN A 238 -10.99 0.95 -12.44
C GLN A 238 -10.65 2.45 -12.31
N SER A 239 -9.39 2.77 -12.00
CA SER A 239 -8.91 4.13 -11.78
C SER A 239 -7.95 4.56 -12.89
N HIS A 240 -7.99 5.82 -13.31
CA HIS A 240 -7.04 6.41 -14.26
C HIS A 240 -6.00 7.30 -13.55
N ASP A 241 -5.79 7.07 -12.26
CA ASP A 241 -4.76 7.72 -11.45
C ASP A 241 -3.44 6.95 -11.47
N GLU A 242 -2.47 7.39 -10.66
CA GLU A 242 -1.14 6.79 -10.57
C GLU A 242 -1.21 5.29 -10.23
N VAL A 243 -2.17 4.86 -9.42
CA VAL A 243 -2.39 3.43 -9.11
C VAL A 243 -2.86 2.69 -10.35
N GLY A 244 -3.81 3.27 -11.09
CA GLY A 244 -4.27 2.70 -12.36
C GLY A 244 -3.18 2.56 -13.42
N ILE A 245 -2.30 3.57 -13.54
CA ILE A 245 -1.15 3.55 -14.46
C ILE A 245 -0.20 2.41 -14.09
N VAL A 246 0.10 2.23 -12.80
CA VAL A 246 0.96 1.16 -12.31
C VAL A 246 0.30 -0.22 -12.53
N SER A 247 -0.99 -0.36 -12.25
CA SER A 247 -1.73 -1.61 -12.52
C SER A 247 -1.74 -1.99 -14.00
N ASP A 248 -1.92 -1.01 -14.90
CA ASP A 248 -1.90 -1.24 -16.34
C ASP A 248 -0.49 -1.58 -16.85
N ALA A 249 0.55 -0.90 -16.33
CA ALA A 249 1.94 -1.25 -16.61
C ALA A 249 2.30 -2.67 -16.12
N PHE A 250 1.83 -3.04 -14.93
CA PHE A 250 2.01 -4.39 -14.37
C PHE A 250 1.32 -5.45 -15.25
N ASN A 251 0.06 -5.23 -15.64
CA ASN A 251 -0.65 -6.14 -16.55
C ASN A 251 0.09 -6.33 -17.87
N ARG A 252 0.60 -5.25 -18.48
CA ARG A 252 1.44 -5.32 -19.69
C ARG A 252 2.72 -6.11 -19.49
N MET A 253 3.37 -5.98 -18.34
CA MET A 253 4.56 -6.75 -17.99
C MET A 253 4.25 -8.24 -17.89
N VAL A 254 3.17 -8.61 -17.20
CA VAL A 254 2.75 -10.02 -17.06
C VAL A 254 2.42 -10.63 -18.41
N GLN A 255 1.67 -9.93 -19.27
CA GLN A 255 1.38 -10.39 -20.64
C GLN A 255 2.65 -10.55 -21.48
N SER A 256 3.61 -9.64 -21.34
CA SER A 256 4.89 -9.72 -22.05
C SER A 256 5.68 -10.95 -21.60
N LEU A 257 5.72 -11.21 -20.28
CA LEU A 257 6.36 -12.40 -19.72
C LEU A 257 5.73 -13.71 -20.23
N GLN A 258 4.39 -13.80 -20.24
CA GLN A 258 3.68 -14.94 -20.81
C GLN A 258 4.09 -15.18 -22.27
N LYS A 259 4.13 -14.11 -23.09
CA LYS A 259 4.52 -14.19 -24.50
C LYS A 259 5.96 -14.67 -24.67
N TYR A 260 6.89 -14.17 -23.84
CA TYR A 260 8.29 -14.61 -23.88
C TYR A 260 8.45 -16.09 -23.51
N ILE A 261 7.71 -16.59 -22.52
CA ILE A 261 7.77 -18.01 -22.14
C ILE A 261 7.26 -18.92 -23.27
N VAL A 262 6.19 -18.52 -23.96
CA VAL A 262 5.68 -19.26 -25.13
C VAL A 262 6.72 -19.27 -26.25
N LEU A 263 7.34 -18.12 -26.55
CA LEU A 263 8.40 -18.02 -27.57
C LEU A 263 9.60 -18.91 -27.22
N LEU A 264 10.06 -18.88 -25.97
CA LEU A 264 11.18 -19.71 -25.50
C LEU A 264 10.86 -21.21 -25.63
N ARG A 265 9.65 -21.64 -25.26
CA ARG A 265 9.21 -23.04 -25.44
C ARG A 265 9.26 -23.45 -26.91
N GLN A 266 8.75 -22.62 -27.81
CA GLN A 266 8.79 -22.88 -29.25
C GLN A 266 10.23 -22.97 -29.78
N GLN A 267 11.12 -22.10 -29.32
CA GLN A 267 12.54 -22.14 -29.68
C GLN A 267 13.22 -23.42 -29.19
N MET A 268 13.00 -23.81 -27.93
CA MET A 268 13.55 -25.05 -27.37
C MET A 268 13.04 -26.29 -28.11
N GLU A 269 11.75 -26.34 -28.48
CA GLU A 269 11.20 -27.45 -29.26
C GLU A 269 11.78 -27.52 -30.69
N ALA A 270 12.04 -26.37 -31.32
CA ALA A 270 12.66 -26.32 -32.63
C ALA A 270 14.15 -26.75 -32.56
N GLU A 271 14.88 -26.27 -31.56
CA GLU A 271 16.28 -26.65 -31.33
C GLU A 271 16.40 -28.15 -31.02
N SER A 272 15.51 -28.70 -30.20
CA SER A 272 15.48 -30.13 -29.91
C SER A 272 15.25 -30.96 -31.17
N ARG A 273 14.34 -30.54 -32.06
CA ARG A 273 14.07 -31.22 -33.35
C ARG A 273 15.29 -31.18 -34.28
N LEU A 274 15.92 -30.01 -34.42
CA LEU A 274 17.14 -29.87 -35.21
C LEU A 274 18.28 -30.74 -34.66
N LYS A 275 18.40 -30.85 -33.35
CA LYS A 275 19.41 -31.70 -32.71
C LYS A 275 19.18 -33.18 -33.02
N GLU A 276 17.94 -33.64 -32.96
CA GLU A 276 17.56 -35.01 -33.31
C GLU A 276 17.83 -35.31 -34.79
N GLU A 277 17.47 -34.39 -35.69
CA GLU A 277 17.77 -34.51 -37.12
C GLU A 277 19.27 -34.57 -37.41
N ASN A 278 20.07 -33.72 -36.75
CA ASN A 278 21.52 -33.72 -36.89
C ASN A 278 22.15 -35.04 -36.41
N LEU A 279 21.66 -35.60 -35.30
CA LEU A 279 22.11 -36.91 -34.80
C LEU A 279 21.79 -38.04 -35.80
N LEU A 280 20.58 -38.05 -36.36
CA LEU A 280 20.20 -39.02 -37.39
C LEU A 280 21.07 -38.89 -38.65
N MET A 281 21.34 -37.66 -39.08
CA MET A 281 22.22 -37.39 -40.21
C MET A 281 23.66 -37.88 -39.93
N GLU A 282 24.18 -37.67 -38.72
CA GLU A 282 25.51 -38.16 -38.34
C GLU A 282 25.60 -39.69 -38.37
N VAL A 283 24.55 -40.39 -37.90
CA VAL A 283 24.45 -41.86 -38.00
C VAL A 283 24.46 -42.29 -39.46
N HIS A 284 23.63 -41.70 -40.32
CA HIS A 284 23.59 -42.03 -41.74
C HIS A 284 24.93 -41.79 -42.44
N LEU A 285 25.62 -40.71 -42.09
CA LEU A 285 26.94 -40.39 -42.63
C LEU A 285 27.99 -41.41 -42.19
N LYS A 286 27.95 -41.86 -40.93
CA LYS A 286 28.81 -42.93 -40.42
C LYS A 286 28.56 -44.24 -41.13
N ASP A 287 27.29 -44.62 -41.35
CA ASP A 287 26.93 -45.84 -42.07
C ASP A 287 27.41 -45.80 -43.53
N ALA A 288 27.22 -44.67 -44.21
CA ALA A 288 27.72 -44.48 -45.58
C ALA A 288 29.25 -44.57 -45.67
N GLN A 289 29.97 -43.98 -44.70
CA GLN A 289 31.44 -44.09 -44.62
C GLN A 289 31.88 -45.53 -44.39
N MET A 290 31.21 -46.26 -43.50
CA MET A 290 31.50 -47.67 -43.24
C MET A 290 31.27 -48.53 -44.49
N GLY A 291 30.16 -48.32 -45.19
CA GLY A 291 29.87 -49.00 -46.45
C GLY A 291 30.90 -48.70 -47.55
N ALA A 292 31.34 -47.44 -47.68
CA ALA A 292 32.38 -47.06 -48.63
C ALA A 292 33.75 -47.69 -48.29
N LEU A 293 34.10 -47.79 -47.01
CA LEU A 293 35.32 -48.47 -46.57
C LEU A 293 35.28 -49.97 -46.88
N GLN A 294 34.15 -50.63 -46.62
CA GLN A 294 33.96 -52.04 -46.98
C GLN A 294 34.10 -52.28 -48.48
N ALA A 295 33.54 -51.41 -49.32
CA ALA A 295 33.62 -51.52 -50.79
C ALA A 295 35.05 -51.38 -51.35
N ARG A 296 35.97 -50.76 -50.60
CA ARG A 296 37.35 -50.52 -51.04
C ARG A 296 38.20 -51.81 -51.10
N ILE A 297 37.80 -52.86 -50.38
CA ILE A 297 38.34 -54.22 -50.57
C ILE A 297 37.49 -54.86 -51.68
N ASN A 298 37.93 -54.81 -52.93
CA ASN A 298 37.18 -55.42 -54.03
C ASN A 298 37.34 -56.96 -53.99
N PRO A 299 36.30 -57.72 -53.60
CA PRO A 299 36.42 -59.16 -53.44
C PRO A 299 36.68 -59.86 -54.78
N HIS A 300 36.11 -59.32 -55.86
CA HIS A 300 36.30 -59.83 -57.21
C HIS A 300 37.75 -59.71 -57.68
N PHE A 301 38.45 -58.61 -57.33
CA PHE A 301 39.88 -58.49 -57.64
C PHE A 301 40.70 -59.55 -56.91
N LEU A 302 40.41 -59.79 -55.62
CA LEU A 302 41.10 -60.81 -54.84
C LEU A 302 40.87 -62.22 -55.39
N TYR A 303 39.62 -62.59 -55.73
CA TYR A 303 39.33 -63.89 -56.35
C TYR A 303 40.05 -64.08 -57.67
N ASN A 304 40.02 -63.06 -58.52
CA ASN A 304 40.65 -63.16 -59.83
C ASN A 304 42.16 -63.27 -59.71
N THR A 305 42.77 -62.57 -58.74
CA THR A 305 44.21 -62.65 -58.48
C THR A 305 44.60 -64.04 -57.96
N MET A 306 43.85 -64.61 -57.01
CA MET A 306 44.14 -65.93 -56.45
C MET A 306 43.88 -67.05 -57.46
N ASN A 307 42.79 -66.98 -58.24
CA ASN A 307 42.53 -67.91 -59.33
C ASN A 307 43.62 -67.86 -60.41
N ALA A 308 44.12 -66.67 -60.77
CA ALA A 308 45.24 -66.54 -61.69
C ALA A 308 46.51 -67.21 -61.13
N GLY A 309 46.77 -67.05 -59.82
CA GLY A 309 47.84 -67.75 -59.13
C GLY A 309 47.68 -69.27 -59.12
N ALA A 310 46.45 -69.77 -58.90
CA ALA A 310 46.15 -71.19 -58.94
C ALA A 310 46.43 -71.76 -60.34
N GLN A 311 45.96 -71.09 -61.40
CA GLN A 311 46.25 -71.49 -62.78
C GLN A 311 47.75 -71.50 -63.10
N LEU A 312 48.50 -70.51 -62.60
CA LEU A 312 49.95 -70.49 -62.76
C LEU A 312 50.62 -71.69 -62.06
N ALA A 313 50.21 -72.00 -60.83
CA ALA A 313 50.72 -73.16 -60.10
C ALA A 313 50.41 -74.50 -60.81
N MET A 314 49.25 -74.60 -61.46
CA MET A 314 48.89 -75.76 -62.29
C MET A 314 49.81 -75.89 -63.51
N MET A 315 50.20 -74.77 -64.15
CA MET A 315 51.13 -74.79 -65.29
C MET A 315 52.56 -75.17 -64.91
N GLU A 316 52.96 -74.89 -63.67
CA GLU A 316 54.28 -75.22 -63.12
C GLU A 316 54.34 -76.62 -62.48
N ASP A 317 53.29 -77.44 -62.62
CA ASP A 317 53.16 -78.78 -62.01
C ASP A 317 53.33 -78.75 -60.47
N ALA A 318 52.96 -77.62 -59.86
CA ALA A 318 53.08 -77.35 -58.43
C ALA A 318 51.78 -77.70 -57.68
N ASP A 319 51.41 -78.98 -57.66
CA ASP A 319 50.12 -79.49 -57.15
C ASP A 319 49.75 -78.99 -55.74
N ARG A 320 50.73 -78.95 -54.83
CA ARG A 320 50.52 -78.46 -53.45
C ARG A 320 50.17 -76.97 -53.42
N THR A 321 50.78 -76.18 -54.30
CA THR A 321 50.53 -74.74 -54.41
C THR A 321 49.17 -74.48 -55.04
N TYR A 322 48.78 -75.27 -56.04
CA TYR A 322 47.45 -75.23 -56.64
C TYR A 322 46.36 -75.48 -55.59
N ALA A 323 46.45 -76.60 -54.86
CA ALA A 323 45.45 -76.98 -53.85
C ALA A 323 45.35 -75.95 -52.71
N PHE A 324 46.47 -75.34 -52.31
CA PHE A 324 46.47 -74.23 -51.35
C PHE A 324 45.73 -73.00 -51.88
N LEU A 325 46.04 -72.54 -53.10
CA LEU A 325 45.40 -71.36 -53.68
C LEU A 325 43.91 -71.57 -53.98
N GLU A 326 43.51 -72.79 -54.34
CA GLU A 326 42.11 -73.18 -54.51
C GLU A 326 41.35 -73.07 -53.18
N ASN A 327 41.86 -73.71 -52.11
CA ASN A 327 41.25 -73.63 -50.78
C ASN A 327 41.19 -72.19 -50.24
N VAL A 328 42.24 -71.38 -50.45
CA VAL A 328 42.24 -69.96 -50.09
C VAL A 328 41.17 -69.19 -50.88
N THR A 329 41.05 -69.43 -52.19
CA THR A 329 40.07 -68.76 -53.03
C THR A 329 38.65 -69.11 -52.62
N ASP A 330 38.38 -70.40 -52.38
CA ASP A 330 37.09 -70.88 -51.89
C ASP A 330 36.75 -70.31 -50.51
N PHE A 331 37.74 -70.28 -49.61
CA PHE A 331 37.57 -69.68 -48.29
C PHE A 331 37.16 -68.20 -48.37
N PHE A 332 37.87 -67.39 -49.15
CA PHE A 332 37.52 -65.98 -49.32
C PHE A 332 36.19 -65.80 -50.08
N ARG A 333 35.86 -66.67 -51.04
CA ARG A 333 34.64 -66.61 -51.86
C ARG A 333 33.40 -66.80 -51.00
N TYR A 334 33.46 -67.81 -50.16
CA TYR A 334 32.42 -68.11 -49.18
C TYR A 334 32.21 -66.94 -48.21
N ASN A 335 33.27 -66.43 -47.59
CA ASN A 335 33.19 -65.35 -46.60
C ASN A 335 32.54 -64.08 -47.16
N THR A 336 32.82 -63.69 -48.41
CA THR A 336 32.19 -62.48 -48.97
C THR A 336 30.76 -62.73 -49.42
N LYS A 337 30.46 -63.91 -49.98
CA LYS A 337 29.10 -64.24 -50.45
C LYS A 337 28.11 -64.32 -49.28
N ASN A 338 28.56 -64.87 -48.17
CA ASN A 338 27.73 -65.27 -47.03
C ASN A 338 27.89 -64.37 -45.80
N ASN A 339 28.66 -63.27 -45.87
CA ASN A 339 28.76 -62.29 -44.80
C ASN A 339 27.38 -61.72 -44.44
N GLY A 340 26.85 -62.08 -43.27
CA GLY A 340 25.55 -61.64 -42.78
C GLY A 340 24.33 -62.32 -43.43
N LYS A 341 24.51 -63.46 -44.13
CA LYS A 341 23.40 -64.24 -44.75
C LYS A 341 23.31 -65.66 -44.20
N GLU A 342 22.14 -66.27 -44.27
CA GLU A 342 21.95 -67.68 -43.92
C GLU A 342 22.51 -68.62 -45.00
N THR A 343 23.18 -69.69 -44.59
CA THR A 343 23.85 -70.70 -45.43
C THR A 343 23.54 -72.11 -44.93
N TRP A 344 23.78 -73.14 -45.73
CA TRP A 344 23.59 -74.53 -45.26
C TRP A 344 24.72 -74.96 -44.32
N LEU A 345 24.39 -75.72 -43.28
CA LEU A 345 25.37 -76.28 -42.34
C LEU A 345 26.49 -77.07 -43.05
N GLU A 346 26.16 -77.79 -44.12
CA GLU A 346 27.13 -78.51 -44.95
C GLU A 346 28.17 -77.57 -45.58
N GLU A 347 27.74 -76.42 -46.11
CA GLU A 347 28.64 -75.44 -46.72
C GLU A 347 29.55 -74.76 -45.67
N GLU A 348 29.07 -74.56 -44.44
CA GLU A 348 29.89 -74.09 -43.30
C GLU A 348 30.96 -75.12 -42.89
N ILE A 349 30.61 -76.42 -42.90
CA ILE A 349 31.57 -77.49 -42.57
C ILE A 349 32.66 -77.57 -43.64
N THR A 350 32.29 -77.57 -44.93
CA THR A 350 33.26 -77.54 -46.04
C THR A 350 34.19 -76.34 -45.94
N GLN A 351 33.63 -75.17 -45.59
CA GLN A 351 34.42 -73.96 -45.38
C GLN A 351 35.41 -74.09 -44.22
N ALA A 352 34.98 -74.69 -43.10
CA ALA A 352 35.84 -74.94 -41.95
C ALA A 352 36.97 -75.92 -42.31
N GLU A 353 36.68 -76.96 -43.10
CA GLU A 353 37.67 -77.91 -43.60
C GLU A 353 38.71 -77.22 -44.51
N SER A 354 38.27 -76.36 -45.45
CA SER A 354 39.18 -75.54 -46.27
C SER A 354 40.05 -74.62 -45.43
N TYR A 355 39.51 -73.99 -44.38
CA TYR A 355 40.29 -73.16 -43.46
C TYR A 355 41.36 -73.96 -42.71
N ILE A 356 40.99 -75.12 -42.16
CA ILE A 356 41.94 -76.00 -41.48
C ILE A 356 43.03 -76.48 -42.45
N TYR A 357 42.70 -76.77 -43.71
CA TYR A 357 43.68 -77.11 -44.72
C TYR A 357 44.70 -75.98 -44.98
N ILE A 358 44.22 -74.73 -45.10
CA ILE A 358 45.07 -73.54 -45.25
C ILE A 358 46.00 -73.40 -44.04
N MET A 359 45.45 -73.52 -42.83
CA MET A 359 46.21 -73.39 -41.59
C MET A 359 47.23 -74.53 -41.43
N ASN A 360 46.86 -75.78 -41.72
CA ASN A 360 47.79 -76.90 -41.68
C ASN A 360 48.91 -76.77 -42.73
N THR A 361 48.63 -76.19 -43.89
CA THR A 361 49.69 -75.89 -44.87
C THR A 361 50.67 -74.85 -44.34
N ARG A 362 50.18 -73.81 -43.63
CA ARG A 362 51.01 -72.76 -43.01
C ARG A 362 51.84 -73.26 -41.83
N TYR A 363 51.26 -74.11 -40.98
CA TYR A 363 51.88 -74.65 -39.77
C TYR A 363 52.48 -76.04 -39.98
N ALA A 364 52.82 -76.40 -41.22
CA ALA A 364 53.49 -77.65 -41.58
C ALA A 364 52.83 -78.94 -41.02
N GLY A 365 51.51 -78.95 -40.87
CA GLY A 365 50.72 -80.08 -40.39
C GLY A 365 50.69 -80.24 -38.86
N GLU A 366 51.09 -79.23 -38.08
CA GLU A 366 51.08 -79.29 -36.62
C GLU A 366 49.68 -79.20 -35.97
N ILE A 367 48.62 -78.93 -36.76
CA ILE A 367 47.26 -78.79 -36.24
C ILE A 367 46.54 -80.13 -36.33
N ASP A 368 46.33 -80.77 -35.17
CA ASP A 368 45.48 -81.95 -35.03
C ASP A 368 44.00 -81.52 -35.06
N TYR A 369 43.31 -81.86 -36.16
CA TYR A 369 41.90 -81.55 -36.38
C TYR A 369 41.09 -82.84 -36.49
N GLN A 370 40.06 -82.96 -35.66
CA GLN A 370 39.09 -84.06 -35.71
C GLN A 370 37.69 -83.50 -35.90
N SER A 371 37.08 -83.81 -37.04
CA SER A 371 35.66 -83.58 -37.30
C SER A 371 34.86 -84.84 -36.96
N CYS A 372 33.87 -84.71 -36.07
CA CYS A 372 32.95 -85.80 -35.74
C CYS A 372 31.52 -85.33 -36.00
N TYR A 373 30.90 -85.84 -37.06
CA TYR A 373 29.51 -85.57 -37.42
C TYR A 373 28.85 -86.84 -37.99
N PRO A 374 27.53 -87.00 -37.84
CA PRO A 374 26.82 -88.17 -38.37
C PRO A 374 26.85 -88.22 -39.90
N GLU A 375 26.87 -89.44 -40.47
CA GLU A 375 26.99 -89.72 -41.91
C GLU A 375 25.87 -89.07 -42.77
N ARG A 376 24.76 -88.66 -42.13
CA ARG A 376 23.74 -87.78 -42.72
C ARG A 376 23.63 -86.52 -41.88
N LEU A 377 24.14 -85.42 -42.41
CA LEU A 377 23.96 -84.09 -41.82
C LEU A 377 22.49 -83.64 -41.93
N PRO A 378 21.93 -83.03 -40.88
CA PRO A 378 20.60 -82.45 -40.96
C PRO A 378 20.62 -81.23 -41.91
N ARG A 379 19.64 -81.15 -42.82
CA ARG A 379 19.47 -79.99 -43.71
C ARG A 379 18.95 -78.79 -42.94
N VAL A 380 19.86 -78.11 -42.25
CA VAL A 380 19.58 -76.93 -41.44
C VAL A 380 20.33 -75.74 -42.04
N ARG A 381 19.66 -74.58 -42.04
CA ARG A 381 20.29 -73.31 -42.34
C ARG A 381 20.76 -72.66 -41.05
N ILE A 382 21.98 -72.14 -41.08
CA ILE A 382 22.59 -71.39 -39.98
C ILE A 382 23.07 -70.04 -40.50
N PRO A 383 23.23 -69.03 -39.63
CA PRO A 383 23.94 -67.81 -40.02
C PRO A 383 25.31 -68.18 -40.59
N GLY A 384 25.70 -67.57 -41.70
CA GLY A 384 27.02 -67.76 -42.28
C GLY A 384 28.12 -67.17 -41.42
N MET A 385 29.33 -67.68 -41.62
CA MET A 385 30.56 -67.36 -40.90
C MET A 385 30.57 -67.74 -39.41
N VAL A 386 29.72 -68.66 -38.97
CA VAL A 386 29.67 -69.07 -37.55
C VAL A 386 30.93 -69.83 -37.13
N PHE A 387 31.44 -70.75 -37.96
CA PHE A 387 32.68 -71.48 -37.60
C PHE A 387 33.95 -70.68 -37.87
N ALA A 388 33.95 -69.81 -38.89
CA ALA A 388 35.06 -68.91 -39.18
C ALA A 388 35.25 -67.82 -38.10
N ALA A 389 34.18 -67.35 -37.46
CA ALA A 389 34.24 -66.34 -36.40
C ALA A 389 34.76 -66.87 -35.05
N ALA A 390 34.55 -68.16 -34.76
CA ALA A 390 34.95 -68.77 -33.48
C ALA A 390 36.47 -68.81 -33.23
N ASP A 391 37.28 -68.73 -34.29
CA ASP A 391 38.75 -68.74 -34.19
C ASP A 391 39.35 -67.34 -33.95
N GLY A 392 38.60 -66.27 -34.26
CA GLY A 392 39.03 -64.88 -34.06
C GLY A 392 39.16 -64.46 -32.59
N GLU A 393 38.56 -65.22 -31.66
CA GLU A 393 38.60 -64.97 -30.21
C GLU A 393 39.44 -65.98 -29.41
N CYS A 394 39.96 -67.06 -30.01
CA CYS A 394 40.71 -68.09 -29.27
C CYS A 394 42.21 -67.75 -29.15
N ASN A 395 42.52 -66.66 -28.46
CA ASN A 395 43.89 -66.34 -28.06
C ASN A 395 44.20 -66.97 -26.69
N ARG A 396 45.04 -68.02 -26.70
CA ARG A 396 45.72 -68.75 -25.60
C ARG A 396 45.14 -70.13 -25.26
N THR A 397 45.77 -71.18 -25.78
CA THR A 397 46.53 -72.20 -25.00
C THR A 397 47.09 -73.28 -25.93
N TRP A 398 48.38 -73.15 -26.29
CA TRP A 398 49.11 -74.21 -26.97
C TRP A 398 49.77 -75.11 -25.91
N HIS A 399 49.36 -76.37 -25.80
CA HIS A 399 50.12 -77.39 -25.08
C HIS A 399 50.83 -78.30 -26.09
N THR A 400 52.10 -78.00 -26.35
CA THR A 400 53.05 -78.94 -26.97
C THR A 400 53.29 -80.09 -26.00
N ARG A 401 52.96 -81.33 -26.40
CA ARG A 401 53.41 -82.55 -25.71
C ARG A 401 54.49 -83.24 -26.53
N ALA A 402 55.74 -82.99 -26.17
CA ALA A 402 56.89 -83.74 -26.65
C ALA A 402 57.05 -85.04 -25.82
N GLY A 403 57.17 -86.18 -26.51
CA GLY A 403 58.13 -87.25 -26.21
C GLY A 403 57.92 -88.18 -24.98
N ARG A 404 57.43 -89.40 -25.28
CA ARG A 404 57.83 -90.76 -24.81
C ARG A 404 58.53 -90.94 -23.45
N ILE A 405 58.02 -91.88 -22.65
CA ILE A 405 58.46 -93.30 -22.61
C ILE A 405 57.21 -94.17 -22.61
#